data_AF-A0A968UD48-F1
#
_entry.id   AF-A0A968UD48-F1
#
_cell.length_a   1.000
_cell.length_b   1.000
_cell.length_c   1.000
_cell.angle_alpha   90.00
_cell.angle_beta   90.00
_cell.angle_gamma   90.00
#
_symmetry.space_group_name_H-M   'P 1'
#
loop_
_entity.id
_entity.type
_entity.pdbx_description
1 polymer ?
#
loop_
_entity_poly.entity_id
_entity_poly.type
_entity_poly.pdbx_seq_one_letter_code
_entity_poly.pdbx_strand_id
1 'polypeptide(L)'
;MIDTLNQCDGFIIGSPTLGGHAPVQIQTALGLILANVPKTKLVGVFGSYGWSGEAIDLLEQKLRDGNYTFGFEPLRVRFSPDREALETCVVAARQFAQQLRKRQKQQIARPTLAKAQTDRTTEALGRVMGSLCVLTTQTDGVQAGILTSWVSQASFNPPGLMLAIP
;
A
#
# COMPACT_ATOMS: atom_id res chain seq x y z
N MET A 1 -8.04 16.12 -0.86
CA MET A 1 -6.62 15.86 -1.23
C MET A 1 -6.10 14.59 -0.57
N ILE A 2 -6.12 14.49 0.76
CA ILE A 2 -5.58 13.32 1.49
C ILE A 2 -6.31 12.04 1.10
N ASP A 3 -7.64 12.06 1.01
CA ASP A 3 -8.42 10.88 0.62
C ASP A 3 -8.02 10.36 -0.76
N THR A 4 -7.83 11.29 -1.72
CA THR A 4 -7.34 10.98 -3.06
C THR A 4 -5.94 10.38 -3.02
N LEU A 5 -5.04 10.96 -2.23
CA LEU A 5 -3.68 10.45 -2.04
C LEU A 5 -3.66 9.10 -1.34
N ASN A 6 -4.66 8.77 -0.53
CA ASN A 6 -4.80 7.46 0.11
C ASN A 6 -5.40 6.40 -0.82
N GLN A 7 -6.21 6.79 -1.80
CA GLN A 7 -6.80 5.89 -2.78
C GLN A 7 -5.91 5.62 -4.01
N CYS A 8 -4.90 6.45 -4.29
CA CYS A 8 -4.02 6.24 -5.45
C CYS A 8 -2.95 5.16 -5.21
N ASP A 9 -2.41 4.56 -6.26
CA ASP A 9 -1.27 3.61 -6.14
C ASP A 9 0.10 4.30 -6.06
N GLY A 10 0.15 5.57 -6.45
CA GLY A 10 1.33 6.42 -6.47
C GLY A 10 0.96 7.85 -6.83
N PHE A 11 1.87 8.78 -6.59
CA PHE A 11 1.65 10.20 -6.88
C PHE A 11 2.92 10.85 -7.43
N ILE A 12 2.75 11.96 -8.13
CA ILE A 12 3.85 12.77 -8.64
C ILE A 12 3.60 14.21 -8.15
N ILE A 13 4.62 14.84 -7.55
CA ILE A 13 4.54 16.22 -7.07
C ILE A 13 5.45 17.12 -7.90
N GLY A 14 4.90 18.26 -8.33
CA GLY A 14 5.56 19.24 -9.18
C GLY A 14 5.74 20.57 -8.47
N SER A 15 6.86 21.25 -8.66
CA SER A 15 7.06 22.59 -8.09
C SER A 15 7.96 23.50 -8.92
N PRO A 16 7.59 24.78 -9.10
CA PRO A 16 8.55 25.79 -9.52
C PRO A 16 9.43 26.22 -8.33
N THR A 17 10.53 26.91 -8.62
CA THR A 17 11.33 27.57 -7.58
C THR A 17 11.08 29.08 -7.60
N LEU A 18 10.58 29.63 -6.49
CA LEU A 18 10.31 31.05 -6.29
C LEU A 18 11.17 31.57 -5.14
N GLY A 19 12.14 32.44 -5.45
CA GLY A 19 13.06 32.99 -4.43
C GLY A 19 13.83 31.91 -3.65
N GLY A 20 14.25 30.84 -4.33
CA GLY A 20 14.96 29.71 -3.71
C GLY A 20 14.07 28.73 -2.91
N HIS A 21 12.75 28.88 -2.98
CA HIS A 21 11.81 28.07 -2.19
C HIS A 21 10.69 27.50 -3.07
N ALA A 22 10.11 26.38 -2.61
CA ALA A 22 8.84 25.90 -3.14
C ALA A 22 7.70 26.86 -2.74
N PRO A 23 6.68 27.08 -3.58
CA PRO A 23 5.49 27.85 -3.19
C PRO A 23 4.82 27.27 -1.95
N VAL A 24 4.17 28.12 -1.14
CA VAL A 24 3.52 27.74 0.11
C VAL A 24 2.58 26.55 -0.07
N GLN A 25 1.81 26.52 -1.15
CA GLN A 25 0.88 25.44 -1.49
C GLN A 25 1.59 24.09 -1.64
N ILE A 26 2.79 24.07 -2.24
CA ILE A 26 3.61 22.88 -2.39
C ILE A 26 4.20 22.45 -1.05
N GLN A 27 4.66 23.40 -0.23
CA GLN A 27 5.18 23.10 1.10
C GLN A 27 4.09 22.47 1.99
N THR A 28 2.88 23.05 1.99
CA THR A 28 1.72 22.49 2.70
C THR A 28 1.37 21.10 2.17
N ALA A 29 1.32 20.92 0.85
CA ALA A 29 1.04 19.62 0.26
C ALA A 29 2.09 18.56 0.66
N LEU A 30 3.38 18.91 0.61
CA LEU A 30 4.47 18.04 1.04
C LEU A 30 4.33 17.64 2.51
N GLY A 31 4.04 18.59 3.40
CA GLY A 31 3.83 18.31 4.83
C GLY A 31 2.69 17.31 5.05
N LEU A 32 1.57 17.50 4.35
CA LEU A 32 0.43 16.58 4.42
C LEU A 32 0.75 15.20 3.84
N ILE A 33 1.51 15.14 2.75
CA ILE A 33 1.97 13.88 2.16
C ILE A 33 2.84 13.11 3.17
N LEU A 34 3.85 13.76 3.74
CA LEU A 34 4.77 13.13 4.69
C LEU A 34 4.05 12.64 5.96
N ALA A 35 3.02 13.36 6.41
CA ALA A 35 2.27 13.01 7.60
C ALA A 35 1.24 11.89 7.39
N ASN A 36 0.60 11.81 6.21
CA ASN A 36 -0.59 10.98 6.03
C ASN A 36 -0.45 9.86 4.99
N VAL A 37 0.50 9.96 4.05
CA VAL A 37 0.57 9.03 2.91
C VAL A 37 1.48 7.84 3.25
N PRO A 38 1.03 6.59 3.01
CA PRO A 38 1.88 5.42 3.20
C PRO A 38 3.15 5.45 2.34
N LYS A 39 4.30 5.12 2.96
CA LYS A 39 5.62 5.04 2.30
C LYS A 39 5.72 3.95 1.22
N THR A 40 4.74 3.04 1.18
CA THR A 40 4.65 1.98 0.16
C THR A 40 4.31 2.52 -1.23
N LYS A 41 3.78 3.75 -1.32
CA LYS A 41 3.39 4.37 -2.59
C LYS A 41 4.61 4.76 -3.42
N LEU A 42 4.49 4.59 -4.73
CA LEU A 42 5.50 5.06 -5.68
C LEU A 42 5.39 6.58 -5.84
N VAL A 43 6.53 7.28 -5.85
CA VAL A 43 6.56 8.74 -5.95
C VAL A 43 7.37 9.23 -7.14
N GLY A 44 7.03 10.41 -7.65
CA GLY A 44 7.82 11.13 -8.63
C GLY A 44 7.90 12.60 -8.27
N VAL A 45 9.01 13.25 -8.66
CA VAL A 45 9.21 14.67 -8.45
C VAL A 45 9.57 15.32 -9.78
N PHE A 46 9.00 16.48 -10.07
CA PHE A 46 9.40 17.28 -11.23
C PHE A 46 9.32 18.78 -10.91
N GLY A 47 9.96 19.59 -11.74
CA GLY A 47 9.82 21.03 -11.62
C GLY A 47 10.58 21.81 -12.68
N SER A 48 10.18 23.07 -12.84
CA SER A 48 10.88 24.05 -13.67
C SER A 48 11.48 25.16 -12.83
N TYR A 49 12.61 25.72 -13.25
CA TYR A 49 13.28 26.79 -12.52
C TYR A 49 14.06 27.73 -13.45
N GLY A 50 14.38 28.95 -12.99
CA GLY A 50 15.15 29.91 -13.79
C GLY A 50 16.67 29.78 -13.59
N TRP A 51 17.10 30.12 -12.37
CA TRP A 51 18.52 30.16 -11.99
C TRP A 51 18.91 28.97 -11.13
N SER A 52 18.10 28.69 -10.11
CA SER A 52 18.32 27.64 -9.12
C SER A 52 17.04 26.84 -8.87
N GLY A 53 17.19 25.54 -8.58
CA GLY A 53 16.10 24.56 -8.54
C GLY A 53 15.82 23.99 -7.14
N GLU A 54 16.05 24.76 -6.08
CA GLU A 54 16.04 24.28 -4.69
C GLU A 54 14.71 23.67 -4.27
N ALA A 55 13.58 24.10 -4.86
CA ALA A 55 12.28 23.50 -4.57
C ALA A 55 12.25 22.01 -4.94
N ILE A 56 12.92 21.63 -6.03
CA ILE A 56 12.98 20.26 -6.53
C ILE A 56 13.89 19.42 -5.65
N ASP A 57 15.04 19.97 -5.26
CA ASP A 57 15.98 19.34 -4.32
C ASP A 57 15.31 19.10 -2.96
N LEU A 58 14.57 20.09 -2.44
CA LEU A 58 13.84 19.98 -1.18
C LEU A 58 12.77 18.87 -1.25
N LEU A 59 11.99 18.81 -2.32
CA LEU A 59 10.98 17.77 -2.52
C LEU A 59 11.62 16.38 -2.60
N GLU A 60 12.66 16.24 -3.41
CA GLU A 60 13.41 15.01 -3.56
C GLU A 60 13.97 14.54 -2.23
N GLN A 61 14.71 15.41 -1.53
CA GLN A 61 15.36 15.09 -0.26
C GLN A 61 14.33 14.67 0.79
N LYS A 62 13.26 15.44 0.98
CA LYS A 62 12.24 15.12 2.00
C LYS A 62 11.52 13.81 1.72
N LEU A 63 11.26 13.47 0.45
CA LEU A 63 10.66 12.19 0.10
C LEU A 63 11.66 11.03 0.23
N ARG A 64 12.94 11.23 -0.09
CA ARG A 64 14.00 10.22 0.15
C ARG A 64 14.20 9.97 1.64
N ASP A 65 14.28 11.03 2.46
CA ASP A 65 14.34 10.96 3.93
C ASP A 65 13.10 10.27 4.51
N GLY A 66 11.93 10.47 3.88
CA GLY A 66 10.68 9.78 4.18
C GLY A 66 10.67 8.29 3.79
N ASN A 67 11.73 7.76 3.17
CA ASN A 67 11.86 6.42 2.61
C ASN A 67 10.86 6.08 1.50
N TYR A 68 10.41 7.08 0.73
CA TYR A 68 9.58 6.82 -0.45
C TYR A 68 10.41 6.21 -1.59
N THR A 69 9.78 5.33 -2.37
CA THR A 69 10.40 4.76 -3.57
C THR A 69 10.10 5.63 -4.78
N PHE A 70 11.12 6.06 -5.49
CA PHE A 70 10.98 6.86 -6.70
C PHE A 70 10.72 5.99 -7.93
N GLY A 71 9.77 6.41 -8.77
CA GLY A 71 9.46 5.72 -10.03
C GLY A 71 10.30 6.16 -11.22
N PHE A 72 11.01 7.28 -11.09
CA PHE A 72 11.97 7.84 -12.04
C PHE A 72 12.85 8.87 -11.31
N GLU A 73 13.98 9.24 -11.91
CA GLU A 73 14.83 10.29 -11.36
C GLU A 73 14.17 11.67 -11.48
N PRO A 74 14.22 12.53 -10.44
CA PRO A 74 13.52 13.82 -10.45
C PRO A 74 13.82 14.68 -11.67
N LEU A 75 12.75 15.13 -12.33
CA LEU A 75 12.86 15.90 -13.56
C LEU A 75 13.05 17.39 -13.28
N ARG A 76 14.05 17.98 -13.94
CA ARG A 76 14.43 19.37 -13.74
C ARG A 76 14.50 20.06 -15.09
N VAL A 77 13.65 21.06 -15.30
CA VAL A 77 13.61 21.84 -16.53
C VAL A 77 14.04 23.27 -16.25
N ARG A 78 15.04 23.77 -16.97
CA ARG A 78 15.45 25.16 -16.86
C ARG A 78 14.58 26.01 -17.80
N PHE A 79 13.93 27.04 -17.26
CA PHE A 79 12.95 27.89 -17.93
C PHE A 79 11.79 27.07 -18.56
N SER A 80 11.32 27.50 -19.73
CA SER A 80 10.26 26.85 -20.46
C SER A 80 10.75 25.53 -21.09
N PRO A 81 9.98 24.43 -20.98
CA PRO A 81 10.36 23.17 -21.60
C PRO A 81 10.39 23.29 -23.12
N ASP A 82 11.44 22.79 -23.72
CA ASP A 82 11.53 22.55 -25.15
C ASP A 82 10.99 21.15 -25.52
N ARG A 83 11.09 20.79 -26.80
CA ARG A 83 10.61 19.51 -27.29
C ARG A 83 11.33 18.33 -26.62
N GLU A 84 12.63 18.42 -26.40
CA GLU A 84 13.44 17.36 -25.79
C GLU A 84 13.06 17.16 -24.32
N ALA A 85 12.87 18.25 -23.57
CA ALA A 85 12.38 18.21 -22.19
C ALA A 85 10.99 17.58 -22.10
N LEU A 86 10.09 17.86 -23.04
CA LEU A 86 8.77 17.24 -23.10
C LEU A 86 8.86 15.74 -23.41
N GLU A 87 9.71 15.33 -24.35
CA GLU A 87 9.95 13.92 -24.65
C GLU A 87 10.51 13.18 -23.43
N THR A 88 11.41 13.80 -22.68
CA THR A 88 11.93 13.28 -21.42
C THR A 88 10.83 13.09 -20.37
N CYS A 89 9.92 14.07 -20.23
CA CYS A 89 8.75 13.95 -19.35
C CYS A 89 7.86 12.75 -19.73
N VAL A 90 7.62 12.53 -21.03
CA VAL A 90 6.83 11.40 -21.52
C VAL A 90 7.51 10.07 -21.20
N VAL A 91 8.82 9.97 -21.38
CA VAL A 91 9.60 8.76 -21.05
C VAL A 91 9.51 8.45 -19.55
N ALA A 92 9.73 9.45 -18.70
CA ALA A 92 9.63 9.28 -17.24
C ALA A 92 8.23 8.85 -16.80
N ALA A 93 7.17 9.46 -17.37
CA ALA A 93 5.80 9.08 -17.09
C ALA A 93 5.50 7.62 -17.50
N ARG A 94 6.04 7.16 -18.65
CA ARG A 94 5.94 5.75 -19.07
C ARG A 94 6.66 4.82 -18.10
N GLN A 95 7.86 5.18 -17.65
CA GLN A 95 8.60 4.41 -16.66
C GLN A 95 7.83 4.30 -15.34
N PHE A 96 7.28 5.42 -14.84
CA PHE A 96 6.45 5.45 -13.64
C PHE A 96 5.25 4.49 -13.74
N ALA A 97 4.49 4.57 -14.83
CA ALA A 97 3.33 3.72 -15.07
C ALA A 97 3.70 2.23 -15.16
N GLN A 98 4.83 1.90 -15.80
CA GLN A 98 5.32 0.52 -15.86
C GLN A 98 5.70 -0.03 -14.48
N GLN A 99 6.36 0.79 -13.66
CA GLN A 99 6.71 0.39 -12.29
C GLN A 99 5.47 0.18 -11.41
N LEU A 100 4.47 1.06 -11.51
CA LEU A 100 3.18 0.88 -10.83
C LEU A 100 2.52 -0.45 -11.19
N ARG A 101 2.42 -0.76 -12.50
CA ARG A 101 1.85 -2.03 -12.98
C ARG A 101 2.61 -3.26 -12.47
N LYS A 102 3.95 -3.19 -12.44
CA LYS A 102 4.78 -4.28 -11.88
C LYS A 102 4.50 -4.49 -10.40
N ARG A 103 4.40 -3.41 -9.62
CA ARG A 103 4.09 -3.46 -8.18
C ARG A 103 2.70 -4.03 -7.91
N GLN A 104 1.68 -3.61 -8.66
CA GLN A 104 0.33 -4.17 -8.54
C GLN A 104 0.32 -5.68 -8.82
N LYS A 105 0.98 -6.15 -9.89
CA LYS A 105 1.09 -7.59 -10.18
C LYS A 105 1.79 -8.35 -9.06
N GLN A 106 2.85 -7.80 -8.49
CA GLN A 106 3.55 -8.41 -7.35
C GLN A 106 2.69 -8.47 -6.09
N GLN A 107 1.88 -7.45 -5.82
CA GLN A 107 0.94 -7.44 -4.70
C GLN A 107 -0.19 -8.45 -4.88
N ILE A 108 -0.71 -8.63 -6.10
CA ILE A 108 -1.70 -9.65 -6.45
C ILE A 108 -1.11 -11.07 -6.43
N ALA A 109 0.20 -11.22 -6.67
CA ALA A 109 0.90 -12.50 -6.55
C ALA A 109 1.33 -12.85 -5.11
N ARG A 110 1.42 -11.86 -4.20
CA ARG A 110 1.78 -12.02 -2.78
C ARG A 110 0.64 -12.24 -1.75
N PRO A 111 -0.67 -12.27 -2.06
CA PRO A 111 -1.71 -12.43 -1.05
C PRO A 111 -1.73 -13.85 -0.45
N THR A 112 -0.98 -14.79 -1.00
CA THR A 112 -0.80 -16.15 -0.47
C THR A 112 0.12 -16.22 0.75
N LEU A 113 1.08 -15.31 0.94
CA LEU A 113 1.98 -15.34 2.12
C LEU A 113 1.50 -14.50 3.30
N ALA A 114 0.79 -13.39 3.07
CA ALA A 114 0.29 -12.55 4.17
C ALA A 114 -0.93 -13.17 4.88
N LYS A 115 -1.70 -14.02 4.19
CA LYS A 115 -2.76 -14.84 4.80
C LYS A 115 -2.21 -15.83 5.84
N ALA A 116 -0.96 -16.28 5.65
CA ALA A 116 -0.30 -17.21 6.57
C ALA A 116 0.03 -16.61 7.96
N GLN A 117 -0.06 -15.28 8.15
CA GLN A 117 0.16 -14.68 9.47
C GLN A 117 -1.12 -14.62 10.32
N THR A 118 -2.29 -14.48 9.70
CA THR A 118 -3.59 -14.66 10.38
C THR A 118 -3.84 -16.14 10.68
N ASP A 119 -3.33 -17.04 9.83
CA ASP A 119 -3.38 -18.48 10.07
C ASP A 119 -2.54 -18.89 11.28
N ARG A 120 -1.33 -18.35 11.51
CA ARG A 120 -0.48 -18.81 12.63
C ARG A 120 -1.10 -18.65 14.02
N THR A 121 -1.86 -17.60 14.28
CA THR A 121 -2.56 -17.43 15.57
C THR A 121 -3.75 -18.39 15.68
N THR A 122 -4.45 -18.62 14.56
CA THR A 122 -5.57 -19.57 14.46
C THR A 122 -5.10 -21.04 14.51
N GLU A 123 -3.93 -21.32 13.96
CA GLU A 123 -3.23 -22.61 13.94
C GLU A 123 -2.58 -22.90 15.31
N ALA A 124 -2.12 -21.87 16.03
CA ALA A 124 -1.68 -21.98 17.42
C ALA A 124 -2.84 -22.29 18.38
N LEU A 125 -4.03 -21.71 18.14
CA LEU A 125 -5.26 -22.09 18.85
C LEU A 125 -5.73 -23.51 18.48
N GLY A 126 -5.51 -23.93 17.22
CA GLY A 126 -5.74 -25.31 16.78
C GLY A 126 -4.79 -26.35 17.42
N ARG A 127 -3.70 -25.88 18.05
CA ARG A 127 -2.75 -26.68 18.85
C ARG A 127 -2.93 -26.50 20.36
N VAL A 128 -4.12 -26.12 20.84
CA VAL A 128 -4.47 -26.40 22.24
C VAL A 128 -4.63 -27.91 22.38
N MET A 129 -3.48 -28.58 22.48
CA MET A 129 -3.33 -29.96 22.89
C MET A 129 -4.01 -30.12 24.25
N GLY A 130 -5.17 -30.78 24.28
CA GLY A 130 -5.75 -31.35 25.49
C GLY A 130 -7.16 -30.91 25.87
N SER A 131 -7.78 -29.92 25.23
CA SER A 131 -9.18 -29.61 25.51
C SER A 131 -10.11 -30.45 24.62
N LEU A 132 -10.69 -31.50 25.21
CA LEU A 132 -11.73 -32.31 24.59
C LEU A 132 -13.02 -31.47 24.49
N CYS A 133 -13.61 -31.40 23.30
CA CYS A 133 -14.85 -30.68 23.05
C CYS A 133 -16.03 -31.66 22.94
N VAL A 134 -17.21 -31.27 23.44
CA VAL A 134 -18.47 -31.99 23.25
C VAL A 134 -19.36 -31.15 22.36
N LEU A 135 -19.72 -31.68 21.19
CA LEU A 135 -20.74 -31.10 20.32
C LEU A 135 -22.07 -31.79 20.60
N THR A 136 -23.09 -31.03 20.98
CA THR A 136 -24.46 -31.53 21.08
C THR A 136 -25.30 -30.99 19.93
N THR A 137 -26.14 -31.84 19.35
CA THR A 137 -27.10 -31.46 18.31
C THR A 137 -28.49 -31.89 18.74
N GLN A 138 -29.49 -31.07 18.43
CA GLN A 138 -30.89 -31.43 18.58
C GLN A 138 -31.59 -31.25 17.24
N THR A 139 -32.13 -32.34 16.70
CA THR A 139 -32.88 -32.32 15.43
C THR A 139 -34.16 -33.12 15.64
N ASP A 140 -35.31 -32.48 15.43
CA ASP A 140 -36.64 -33.10 15.55
C ASP A 140 -36.86 -33.85 16.89
N GLY A 141 -36.36 -33.27 17.98
CA GLY A 141 -36.47 -33.85 19.33
C GLY A 141 -35.43 -34.93 19.65
N VAL A 142 -34.66 -35.39 18.67
CA VAL A 142 -33.54 -36.33 18.86
C VAL A 142 -32.30 -35.56 19.28
N GLN A 143 -31.71 -35.96 20.41
CA GLN A 143 -30.46 -35.39 20.92
C GLN A 143 -29.31 -36.32 20.57
N ALA A 144 -28.22 -35.76 20.04
CA ALA A 144 -26.97 -36.47 19.82
C ALA A 144 -25.80 -35.67 20.40
N GLY A 145 -24.76 -36.39 20.84
CA GLY A 145 -23.53 -35.81 21.37
C GLY A 145 -22.32 -36.48 20.73
N ILE A 146 -21.34 -35.68 20.29
CA ILE A 146 -20.08 -36.16 19.71
C ILE A 146 -18.92 -35.54 20.48
N LEU A 147 -17.98 -36.38 20.85
CA LEU A 147 -16.70 -35.98 21.43
C LEU A 147 -15.71 -35.70 20.31
N THR A 148 -15.04 -34.55 20.33
CA THR A 148 -14.06 -34.19 19.30
C THR A 148 -12.88 -33.44 19.91
N SER A 149 -11.68 -33.69 19.39
CA SER A 149 -10.46 -33.00 19.81
C SER A 149 -10.27 -31.66 19.11
N TRP A 150 -11.10 -31.33 18.11
CA TRP A 150 -10.91 -30.14 17.29
C TRP A 150 -12.23 -29.66 16.67
N VAL A 151 -12.56 -28.40 16.90
CA VAL A 151 -13.70 -27.70 16.27
C VAL A 151 -13.20 -26.36 15.73
N SER A 152 -13.61 -26.02 14.51
CA SER A 152 -13.33 -24.72 13.88
C SER A 152 -14.57 -24.19 13.16
N GLN A 153 -14.65 -22.87 13.00
CA GLN A 153 -15.72 -22.23 12.25
C GLN A 153 -15.46 -22.36 10.74
N ALA A 154 -16.39 -22.99 10.02
CA ALA A 154 -16.30 -23.23 8.58
C ALA A 154 -16.90 -22.10 7.74
N SER A 155 -17.95 -21.44 8.23
CA SER A 155 -18.66 -20.38 7.50
C SER A 155 -19.41 -19.46 8.46
N PHE A 156 -19.63 -18.20 8.05
CA PHE A 156 -20.44 -17.22 8.76
C PHE A 156 -21.85 -17.06 8.15
N ASN A 157 -22.04 -17.39 6.87
CA ASN A 157 -23.36 -17.27 6.22
C ASN A 157 -23.53 -18.30 5.07
N PRO A 158 -24.33 -19.37 5.28
CA PRO A 158 -24.94 -19.76 6.55
C PRO A 158 -23.86 -20.15 7.58
N PRO A 159 -24.12 -20.03 8.89
CA PRO A 159 -23.18 -20.44 9.92
C PRO A 159 -22.87 -21.93 9.79
N GLY A 160 -21.58 -22.27 9.76
CA GLY A 160 -21.10 -23.65 9.61
C GLY A 160 -19.94 -23.93 10.56
N LEU A 161 -19.89 -25.16 11.08
CA LEU A 161 -18.80 -25.68 11.91
C LEU A 161 -18.13 -26.86 11.22
N MET A 162 -16.82 -26.98 11.39
CA MET A 162 -16.01 -28.12 10.99
C MET A 162 -15.43 -28.77 12.26
N LEU A 163 -15.44 -30.09 12.32
CA LEU A 163 -14.89 -30.84 13.44
C LEU A 163 -14.14 -32.08 12.96
N ALA A 164 -13.20 -32.55 13.76
CA ALA A 164 -12.57 -33.85 13.56
C ALA A 164 -13.48 -34.93 14.16
N ILE A 165 -13.85 -35.93 13.36
CA ILE A 165 -14.53 -37.14 13.86
C ILE A 165 -13.44 -38.13 14.29
N PRO A 166 -13.54 -38.78 15.46
CA PRO A 166 -12.60 -39.82 15.86
C PRO A 166 -12.55 -41.01 14.90
#